data_AF-A0A7Z9A399-F1
#
_entry.id   AF-A0A7Z9A399-F1
#
_cell.length_a   1.000
_cell.length_b   1.000
_cell.length_c   1.000
_cell.angle_alpha   90.00
_cell.angle_beta   90.00
_cell.angle_gamma   90.00
#
_symmetry.space_group_name_H-M   'P 1'
#
loop_
_entity.id
_entity.type
_entity.pdbx_description
1 polymer ?
#
loop_
_entity_poly.entity_id
_entity_poly.type
_entity_poly.pdbx_seq_one_letter_code
_entity_poly.pdbx_strand_id
1 'polypeptide(L)'
;MTQEISRRKLVAGTAWAAPAVLASALVPAYAASAPCAGKITSAETNYHELVVPDGATYMRFNIAGGAGGMLDPIPARPIAHAGHGAQISGIFKVTPGQIFKIHLGSAGQSFGTRPAEGGAGYGKGGSSKLSPASVIPAEEQKILSDLKADSTVIYGGSGGGSSAIVTVDPANPTQETVLVIAGGGGGAGVRGTADDSRNTSDHKRDASWAGSYFEGGGGDSSEYNHGEGMYAGEEFYGYRDRYGYYYGEKVVVNGGKGGFNGEGGKGSEPAEIPTIDPLVFKTVDQTPVTIRTMSTTGGIGGDGLRAHGADGVAAYGYAYSTHKFYDDADASEYVHAVSGYAVSPGGGAGYGGGSSGGVLALGMQRFDEYSGDVYAIGMGVTMGGGGSGGCYLSPELASSYVRRTDIPGPGYLEYDFCFVPGPDDEADEVMV
;
A
#
# COMPACT_ATOMS: atom_id res chain seq x y z
N MET A 1 47.18 -26.42 65.31
CA MET A 1 46.65 -27.17 66.46
C MET A 1 45.24 -26.70 66.71
N THR A 2 44.17 -27.46 66.49
CA THR A 2 44.03 -28.83 65.95
C THR A 2 42.61 -28.86 65.38
N GLN A 3 42.47 -29.29 64.13
CA GLN A 3 41.17 -29.56 63.52
C GLN A 3 40.53 -30.76 64.21
N GLU A 4 39.24 -30.67 64.54
CA GLU A 4 38.37 -31.84 64.51
C GLU A 4 37.15 -31.54 63.65
N ILE A 5 37.05 -32.27 62.54
CA ILE A 5 35.88 -32.43 61.72
C ILE A 5 35.21 -33.71 62.20
N SER A 6 33.91 -33.68 62.49
CA SER A 6 33.08 -34.88 62.45
C SER A 6 31.72 -34.59 61.83
N ARG A 7 31.36 -35.45 60.87
CA ARG A 7 30.25 -35.34 59.94
C ARG A 7 29.06 -36.16 60.46
N ARG A 8 27.83 -35.65 60.29
CA ARG A 8 26.71 -36.43 59.72
C ARG A 8 25.56 -35.52 59.27
N LYS A 9 25.09 -35.85 58.07
CA LYS A 9 24.09 -35.17 57.24
C LYS A 9 22.70 -35.13 57.91
N LEU A 10 21.99 -34.02 57.74
CA LEU A 10 20.54 -34.03 57.55
C LEU A 10 20.17 -33.01 56.46
N VAL A 11 19.14 -33.38 55.70
CA VAL A 11 18.78 -32.87 54.38
C VAL A 11 17.58 -31.92 54.46
N ALA A 12 17.61 -30.92 53.57
CA ALA A 12 16.52 -30.19 52.92
C ALA A 12 15.46 -29.44 53.74
N GLY A 13 15.12 -28.25 53.21
CA GLY A 13 13.80 -27.65 53.34
C GLY A 13 13.76 -26.37 54.16
N THR A 14 14.36 -25.28 53.67
CA THR A 14 13.97 -23.94 54.12
C THR A 14 12.60 -23.62 53.54
N ALA A 15 11.54 -23.99 54.26
CA ALA A 15 10.22 -23.41 54.10
C ALA A 15 10.27 -21.96 54.62
N TRP A 16 10.24 -20.99 53.71
CA TRP A 16 9.91 -19.61 54.06
C TRP A 16 8.51 -19.30 53.55
N ALA A 17 7.71 -18.79 54.48
CA ALA A 17 6.30 -18.45 54.31
C ALA A 17 6.10 -17.50 53.12
N ALA A 18 5.31 -17.93 52.14
CA ALA A 18 4.63 -17.00 51.25
C ALA A 18 3.40 -16.48 52.02
N PRO A 19 3.22 -15.16 52.20
CA PRO A 19 1.92 -14.63 52.53
C PRO A 19 1.01 -14.95 51.35
N ALA A 20 -0.07 -15.69 51.61
CA ALA A 20 -1.20 -15.75 50.71
C ALA A 20 -1.79 -14.33 50.61
N VAL A 21 -1.26 -13.53 49.70
CA VAL A 21 -1.97 -12.35 49.23
C VAL A 21 -3.00 -12.88 48.26
N LEU A 22 -4.20 -13.14 48.80
CA LEU A 22 -5.41 -13.08 48.00
C LEU A 22 -5.47 -11.66 47.44
N ALA A 23 -4.84 -11.45 46.29
CA ALA A 23 -5.09 -10.31 45.46
C ALA A 23 -6.44 -10.57 44.80
N SER A 24 -7.51 -10.36 45.56
CA SER A 24 -8.77 -9.90 44.96
C SER A 24 -8.43 -8.58 44.30
N ALA A 25 -7.96 -8.66 43.05
CA ALA A 25 -8.00 -7.53 42.15
C ALA A 25 -9.48 -7.18 42.04
N LEU A 26 -9.89 -6.21 42.85
CA LEU A 26 -11.12 -5.50 42.65
C LEU A 26 -11.02 -4.97 41.23
N VAL A 27 -11.68 -5.63 40.29
CA VAL A 27 -12.09 -5.02 39.04
C VAL A 27 -12.69 -3.69 39.47
N PRO A 28 -12.11 -2.54 39.10
CA PRO A 28 -12.76 -1.28 39.39
C PRO A 28 -14.14 -1.42 38.76
N ALA A 29 -15.18 -1.43 39.59
CA ALA A 29 -16.54 -1.24 39.12
C ALA A 29 -16.56 0.17 38.55
N TYR A 30 -16.20 0.28 37.27
CA TYR A 30 -16.23 1.50 36.49
C TYR A 30 -17.71 1.79 36.19
N ALA A 31 -18.45 2.12 37.24
CA ALA A 31 -19.79 2.68 37.18
C ALA A 31 -19.69 4.19 36.91
N ALA A 32 -18.88 4.58 35.93
CA ALA A 32 -19.14 5.79 35.18
C ALA A 32 -19.95 5.33 33.98
N SER A 33 -21.20 5.80 33.85
CA SER A 33 -22.04 5.54 32.68
C SER A 33 -21.21 5.88 31.44
N ALA A 34 -20.70 4.87 30.74
CA ALA A 34 -20.03 5.11 29.48
C ALA A 34 -21.01 5.91 28.60
N PRO A 35 -20.55 6.97 27.92
CA PRO A 35 -21.45 7.76 27.10
C PRO A 35 -22.13 6.83 26.10
N CYS A 36 -23.47 6.87 26.06
CA CYS A 36 -24.23 5.90 25.26
C CYS A 36 -24.02 6.08 23.76
N ALA A 37 -23.52 7.24 23.33
CA ALA A 37 -23.05 7.49 21.97
C ALA A 37 -21.64 8.08 21.99
N GLY A 38 -20.87 7.81 20.94
CA GLY A 38 -19.50 8.30 20.85
C GLY A 38 -18.91 8.20 19.45
N LYS A 39 -17.77 8.88 19.28
CA LYS A 39 -16.94 8.80 18.09
C LYS A 39 -15.50 8.54 18.50
N ILE A 40 -14.90 7.54 17.89
CA ILE A 40 -13.52 7.12 18.12
C ILE A 40 -12.78 7.15 16.79
N THR A 41 -11.53 7.61 16.79
CA THR A 41 -10.72 7.68 15.58
C THR A 41 -9.37 6.98 15.76
N SER A 42 -8.81 6.43 14.68
CA SER A 42 -7.46 5.82 14.71
C SER A 42 -6.34 6.84 14.86
N ALA A 43 -6.64 8.15 14.86
CA ALA A 43 -5.64 9.18 15.14
C ALA A 43 -5.17 9.18 16.60
N GLU A 44 -5.99 8.66 17.53
CA GLU A 44 -5.67 8.57 18.95
C GLU A 44 -4.97 7.25 19.28
N THR A 45 -5.60 6.13 18.91
CA THR A 45 -5.06 4.77 19.00
C THR A 45 -5.86 3.85 18.09
N ASN A 46 -5.23 2.80 17.57
CA ASN A 46 -5.86 1.80 16.71
C ASN A 46 -6.68 0.76 17.48
N TYR A 47 -6.67 0.77 18.82
CA TYR A 47 -7.36 -0.21 19.66
C TYR A 47 -8.14 0.44 20.80
N HIS A 48 -9.39 0.02 20.96
CA HIS A 48 -10.31 0.47 22.01
C HIS A 48 -11.18 -0.68 22.51
N GLU A 49 -11.63 -0.59 23.75
CA GLU A 49 -12.64 -1.49 24.30
C GLU A 49 -13.90 -0.70 24.65
N LEU A 50 -15.05 -1.22 24.21
CA LEU A 50 -16.36 -0.65 24.51
C LEU A 50 -17.17 -1.63 25.34
N VAL A 51 -17.66 -1.16 26.49
CA VAL A 51 -18.56 -1.91 27.36
C VAL A 51 -19.98 -1.45 27.11
N VAL A 52 -20.89 -2.39 26.87
CA VAL A 52 -22.30 -2.11 26.66
C VAL A 52 -22.93 -1.59 27.96
N PRO A 53 -23.56 -0.40 27.95
CA PRO A 53 -24.16 0.17 29.15
C PRO A 53 -25.42 -0.57 29.56
N ASP A 54 -25.79 -0.43 30.84
CA ASP A 54 -27.03 -0.98 31.38
C ASP A 54 -28.26 -0.46 30.62
N GLY A 55 -29.18 -1.37 30.32
CA GLY A 55 -30.43 -1.06 29.60
C GLY A 55 -30.31 -0.98 28.08
N ALA A 56 -29.10 -1.06 27.50
CA ALA A 56 -28.94 -1.13 26.06
C ALA A 56 -29.29 -2.52 25.53
N THR A 57 -30.06 -2.55 24.44
CA THR A 57 -30.50 -3.78 23.75
C THR A 57 -30.01 -3.84 22.31
N TYR A 58 -29.64 -2.70 21.72
CA TYR A 58 -29.08 -2.60 20.39
C TYR A 58 -27.88 -1.64 20.38
N MET A 59 -26.99 -1.84 19.41
CA MET A 59 -25.97 -0.88 19.04
C MET A 59 -26.14 -0.55 17.57
N ARG A 60 -26.30 0.74 17.27
CA ARG A 60 -26.10 1.27 15.92
C ARG A 60 -24.64 1.69 15.78
N PHE A 61 -24.04 1.39 14.64
CA PHE A 61 -22.65 1.79 14.38
C PHE A 61 -22.44 2.26 12.95
N ASN A 62 -21.37 3.02 12.78
CA ASN A 62 -20.76 3.36 11.50
C ASN A 62 -19.24 3.23 11.65
N ILE A 63 -18.63 2.25 11.00
CA ILE A 63 -17.19 1.98 11.08
C ILE A 63 -16.53 2.14 9.71
N ALA A 64 -15.37 2.79 9.69
CA ALA A 64 -14.62 3.02 8.46
C ALA A 64 -13.21 2.44 8.53
N GLY A 65 -12.73 1.84 7.43
CA GLY A 65 -11.34 1.45 7.21
C GLY A 65 -10.46 2.65 6.82
N GLY A 66 -9.14 2.50 6.93
CA GLY A 66 -8.20 3.55 6.54
C GLY A 66 -8.08 3.67 5.02
N ALA A 67 -8.00 4.90 4.51
CA ALA A 67 -7.67 5.15 3.10
C ALA A 67 -6.21 4.77 2.78
N GLY A 68 -5.88 4.55 1.51
CA GLY A 68 -4.51 4.39 1.06
C GLY A 68 -3.70 5.68 1.13
N GLY A 69 -2.39 5.57 0.96
CA GLY A 69 -1.47 6.69 0.91
C GLY A 69 -1.66 7.50 -0.37
N MET A 70 -2.12 8.73 -0.24
CA MET A 70 -2.19 9.71 -1.34
C MET A 70 -0.91 10.52 -1.38
N LEU A 71 -0.43 10.79 -2.59
CA LEU A 71 0.69 11.69 -2.80
C LEU A 71 0.19 13.10 -3.04
N ASP A 72 0.87 14.07 -2.43
CA ASP A 72 0.82 15.48 -2.85
C ASP A 72 2.28 15.91 -3.10
N PRO A 73 2.87 15.49 -4.25
CA PRO A 73 4.31 15.59 -4.44
C PRO A 73 4.74 17.04 -4.65
N ILE A 74 5.83 17.44 -3.99
CA ILE A 74 6.57 18.67 -4.27
C ILE A 74 7.92 18.29 -4.88
N PRO A 75 8.27 18.73 -6.10
CA PRO A 75 7.43 19.49 -7.05
C PRO A 75 6.30 18.64 -7.64
N ALA A 76 5.25 19.30 -8.11
CA ALA A 76 4.04 18.67 -8.65
C ALA A 76 4.37 17.67 -9.77
N ARG A 77 3.94 16.42 -9.58
CA ARG A 77 3.97 15.33 -10.57
C ARG A 77 2.52 14.94 -10.88
N PRO A 78 2.22 14.23 -11.98
CA PRO A 78 0.89 13.69 -12.21
C PRO A 78 0.44 12.87 -10.99
N ILE A 79 -0.67 13.29 -10.35
CA ILE A 79 -1.10 12.79 -9.05
C ILE A 79 -2.19 11.73 -9.27
N ALA A 80 -2.02 10.55 -8.68
CA ALA A 80 -3.09 9.57 -8.57
C ALA A 80 -3.77 9.67 -7.20
N HIS A 81 -5.08 9.49 -7.18
CA HIS A 81 -5.86 9.44 -5.95
C HIS A 81 -5.63 8.11 -5.23
N ALA A 82 -5.50 8.14 -3.90
CA ALA A 82 -5.50 6.91 -3.14
C ALA A 82 -6.90 6.30 -3.07
N GLY A 83 -6.94 4.99 -2.87
CA GLY A 83 -8.19 4.28 -2.62
C GLY A 83 -8.78 4.65 -1.27
N HIS A 84 -10.10 4.78 -1.25
CA HIS A 84 -10.88 4.99 -0.04
C HIS A 84 -11.03 3.68 0.75
N GLY A 85 -11.00 3.78 2.08
CA GLY A 85 -11.44 2.67 2.93
C GLY A 85 -12.96 2.50 2.85
N ALA A 86 -13.45 1.30 3.17
CA ALA A 86 -14.87 1.03 3.25
C ALA A 86 -15.47 1.67 4.50
N GLN A 87 -16.74 2.02 4.41
CA GLN A 87 -17.59 2.45 5.49
C GLN A 87 -18.76 1.47 5.61
N ILE A 88 -18.94 0.92 6.79
CA ILE A 88 -20.00 -0.04 7.11
C ILE A 88 -20.87 0.56 8.19
N SER A 89 -22.15 0.73 7.87
CA SER A 89 -23.17 1.08 8.86
C SER A 89 -24.01 -0.15 9.17
N GLY A 90 -24.44 -0.31 10.42
CA GLY A 90 -25.28 -1.43 10.78
C GLY A 90 -25.82 -1.37 12.20
N ILE A 91 -26.61 -2.38 12.53
CA ILE A 91 -27.26 -2.55 13.82
C ILE A 91 -27.14 -4.00 14.24
N PHE A 92 -26.81 -4.25 15.50
CA PHE A 92 -26.89 -5.59 16.09
C PHE A 92 -27.39 -5.55 17.53
N LYS A 93 -27.92 -6.69 17.98
CA LYS A 93 -28.39 -6.89 19.35
C LYS A 93 -27.21 -6.95 20.30
N VAL A 94 -27.33 -6.31 21.45
CA VAL A 94 -26.29 -6.29 22.49
C VAL A 94 -26.87 -6.67 23.84
N THR A 95 -26.00 -7.15 24.72
CA THR A 95 -26.36 -7.45 26.11
C THR A 95 -25.58 -6.53 27.03
N PRO A 96 -26.20 -5.92 28.07
CA PRO A 96 -25.49 -5.14 29.07
C PRO A 96 -24.26 -5.87 29.64
N GLY A 97 -23.14 -5.16 29.75
CA GLY A 97 -21.86 -5.74 30.21
C GLY A 97 -21.07 -6.52 29.17
N GLN A 98 -21.59 -6.72 27.95
CA GLN A 98 -20.81 -7.25 26.84
C GLN A 98 -19.66 -6.30 26.46
N ILE A 99 -18.53 -6.86 26.04
CA ILE A 99 -17.33 -6.10 25.65
C ILE A 99 -17.06 -6.28 24.15
N PHE A 100 -16.89 -5.16 23.46
CA PHE A 100 -16.40 -5.11 22.09
C PHE A 100 -14.96 -4.63 22.05
N LYS A 101 -14.12 -5.36 21.32
CA LYS A 101 -12.80 -4.91 20.89
C LYS A 101 -12.94 -4.19 19.56
N ILE A 102 -12.54 -2.93 19.53
CA ILE A 102 -12.60 -2.08 18.35
C ILE A 102 -11.18 -1.88 17.84
N HIS A 103 -10.96 -2.32 16.61
CA HIS A 103 -9.74 -2.05 15.87
C HIS A 103 -10.03 -0.99 14.81
N LEU A 104 -9.25 0.08 14.77
CA LEU A 104 -9.40 1.13 13.76
C LEU A 104 -8.19 1.15 12.85
N GLY A 105 -8.43 1.15 11.54
CA GLY A 105 -7.40 1.18 10.51
C GLY A 105 -6.83 2.58 10.33
N SER A 106 -5.51 2.74 10.42
CA SER A 106 -4.83 3.98 10.04
C SER A 106 -4.81 4.14 8.52
N ALA A 107 -4.75 5.39 8.06
CA ALA A 107 -4.49 5.68 6.66
C ALA A 107 -3.08 5.21 6.25
N GLY A 108 -2.92 4.87 4.97
CA GLY A 108 -1.63 4.66 4.35
C GLY A 108 -0.83 5.96 4.30
N GLN A 109 0.49 5.81 4.24
CA GLN A 109 1.45 6.89 4.13
C GLN A 109 1.92 7.00 2.68
N SER A 110 2.32 8.20 2.28
CA SER A 110 3.04 8.38 1.03
C SER A 110 3.96 9.58 1.07
N PHE A 111 5.14 9.43 0.50
CA PHE A 111 6.18 10.46 0.53
C PHE A 111 6.87 10.67 -0.82
N GLY A 112 6.62 9.79 -1.79
CA GLY A 112 7.10 9.88 -3.17
C GLY A 112 8.57 9.53 -3.33
N THR A 113 9.47 10.05 -2.50
CA THR A 113 10.93 9.89 -2.61
C THR A 113 11.56 9.08 -1.48
N ARG A 114 10.75 8.63 -0.53
CA ARG A 114 11.19 7.80 0.60
C ARG A 114 10.19 6.66 0.85
N PRO A 115 10.66 5.54 1.45
CA PRO A 115 9.82 4.43 1.88
C PRO A 115 8.62 4.85 2.73
N ALA A 116 7.49 4.15 2.56
CA ALA A 116 6.29 4.33 3.39
C ALA A 116 5.79 3.02 4.00
N GLU A 117 5.40 3.07 5.28
CA GLU A 117 4.81 1.93 5.98
C GLU A 117 3.30 1.85 5.70
N GLY A 118 2.77 0.63 5.64
CA GLY A 118 1.34 0.40 5.50
C GLY A 118 0.55 0.84 6.74
N GLY A 119 -0.71 1.21 6.54
CA GLY A 119 -1.61 1.59 7.63
C GLY A 119 -1.79 0.44 8.63
N ALA A 120 -1.68 0.75 9.92
CA ALA A 120 -1.99 -0.19 11.01
C ALA A 120 -3.49 -0.46 11.12
N GLY A 121 -3.90 -1.48 11.87
CA GLY A 121 -5.33 -1.81 12.04
C GLY A 121 -5.53 -3.26 12.47
N TYR A 122 -6.75 -3.77 12.27
CA TYR A 122 -7.06 -5.18 12.47
C TYR A 122 -6.18 -6.03 11.53
N GLY A 123 -6.24 -5.73 10.23
CA GLY A 123 -5.23 -6.05 9.24
C GLY A 123 -4.37 -4.82 8.92
N LYS A 124 -3.08 -5.07 8.68
CA LYS A 124 -2.12 -4.06 8.22
C LYS A 124 -2.12 -3.92 6.69
N GLY A 125 -2.16 -2.69 6.19
CA GLY A 125 -1.96 -2.40 4.76
C GLY A 125 -0.54 -2.74 4.32
N GLY A 126 -0.35 -2.90 3.01
CA GLY A 126 0.95 -3.17 2.41
C GLY A 126 1.84 -1.94 2.39
N SER A 127 3.14 -2.12 2.60
CA SER A 127 4.16 -1.07 2.58
C SER A 127 4.74 -0.83 1.19
N SER A 128 5.32 0.34 0.95
CA SER A 128 6.12 0.66 -0.24
C SER A 128 7.55 0.98 0.19
N LYS A 129 8.21 0.00 0.83
CA LYS A 129 9.48 0.22 1.55
C LYS A 129 10.65 -0.65 1.13
N LEU A 130 10.53 -1.38 0.02
CA LEU A 130 11.64 -2.18 -0.49
C LEU A 130 12.86 -1.30 -0.71
N SER A 131 14.03 -1.82 -0.34
CA SER A 131 15.28 -1.10 -0.52
C SER A 131 15.86 -1.40 -1.92
N PRO A 132 16.58 -0.47 -2.54
CA PRO A 132 17.32 -0.76 -3.76
C PRO A 132 18.27 -1.95 -3.58
N ALA A 133 18.97 -2.04 -2.45
CA ALA A 133 19.93 -3.11 -2.17
C ALA A 133 19.30 -4.51 -2.06
N SER A 134 18.00 -4.60 -1.76
CA SER A 134 17.28 -5.89 -1.70
C SER A 134 16.83 -6.42 -3.07
N VAL A 135 16.92 -5.61 -4.14
CA VAL A 135 16.36 -5.96 -5.46
C VAL A 135 17.39 -5.80 -6.58
N ILE A 136 18.30 -4.83 -6.47
CA ILE A 136 19.35 -4.57 -7.46
C ILE A 136 20.58 -5.44 -7.12
N PRO A 137 21.07 -6.29 -8.03
CA PRO A 137 22.31 -7.03 -7.83
C PRO A 137 23.52 -6.12 -7.58
N ALA A 138 24.49 -6.57 -6.78
CA ALA A 138 25.65 -5.76 -6.39
C ALA A 138 26.48 -5.28 -7.61
N GLU A 139 26.58 -6.11 -8.65
CA GLU A 139 27.27 -5.77 -9.90
C GLU A 139 26.61 -4.60 -10.61
N GLU A 140 25.27 -4.57 -10.64
CA GLU A 140 24.50 -3.51 -11.29
C GLU A 140 24.50 -2.22 -10.46
N GLN A 141 24.47 -2.33 -9.12
CA GLN A 141 24.68 -1.17 -8.24
C GLN A 141 26.04 -0.51 -8.46
N LYS A 142 27.08 -1.33 -8.71
CA LYS A 142 28.41 -0.82 -9.03
C LYS A 142 28.42 -0.08 -10.36
N ILE A 143 27.78 -0.61 -11.41
CA ILE A 143 27.61 0.08 -12.70
C ILE A 143 26.95 1.45 -12.49
N LEU A 144 25.81 1.49 -11.79
CA LEU A 144 25.08 2.73 -11.51
C LEU A 144 25.93 3.77 -10.77
N SER A 145 26.74 3.33 -9.81
CA SER A 145 27.61 4.18 -8.99
C SER A 145 28.82 4.70 -9.78
N ASP A 146 29.48 3.81 -10.52
CA ASP A 146 30.69 4.12 -11.30
C ASP A 146 30.38 5.11 -12.44
N LEU A 147 29.18 4.98 -13.04
CA LEU A 147 28.73 5.83 -14.13
C LEU A 147 28.21 7.21 -13.70
N LYS A 148 28.07 7.46 -12.39
CA LYS A 148 27.50 8.72 -11.85
C LYS A 148 26.17 9.10 -12.52
N ALA A 149 25.31 8.10 -12.72
CA ALA A 149 24.08 8.27 -13.47
C ALA A 149 23.12 9.26 -12.81
N ASP A 150 22.43 10.07 -13.61
CA ASP A 150 21.28 10.82 -13.13
C ASP A 150 20.16 9.83 -12.79
N SER A 151 19.66 9.89 -11.55
CA SER A 151 18.78 8.85 -11.02
C SER A 151 17.41 9.39 -10.62
N THR A 152 16.35 8.68 -10.99
CA THR A 152 15.02 8.85 -10.37
C THR A 152 14.73 7.70 -9.42
N VAL A 153 14.41 8.04 -8.17
CA VAL A 153 14.04 7.07 -7.12
C VAL A 153 12.68 7.46 -6.56
N ILE A 154 11.69 6.58 -6.71
CA ILE A 154 10.33 6.85 -6.26
C ILE A 154 9.64 5.68 -5.56
N TYR A 155 8.70 6.00 -4.69
CA TYR A 155 7.91 5.06 -3.91
C TYR A 155 6.43 5.42 -4.02
N GLY A 156 5.60 4.43 -4.35
CA GLY A 156 4.14 4.52 -4.32
C GLY A 156 3.59 4.79 -2.91
N GLY A 157 2.31 5.10 -2.83
CA GLY A 157 1.58 5.13 -1.56
C GLY A 157 1.46 3.74 -0.95
N SER A 158 1.52 3.66 0.37
CA SER A 158 1.22 2.42 1.08
C SER A 158 -0.29 2.19 1.17
N GLY A 159 -0.72 0.96 1.43
CA GLY A 159 -2.13 0.64 1.61
C GLY A 159 -2.67 1.03 2.99
N GLY A 160 -3.97 1.27 3.07
CA GLY A 160 -4.67 1.55 4.32
C GLY A 160 -4.91 0.29 5.16
N GLY A 161 -4.96 0.46 6.48
CA GLY A 161 -5.31 -0.63 7.40
C GLY A 161 -6.82 -0.85 7.50
N SER A 162 -7.24 -2.05 7.92
CA SER A 162 -8.66 -2.36 8.13
C SER A 162 -9.12 -2.06 9.55
N SER A 163 -10.40 -1.75 9.67
CA SER A 163 -11.08 -1.59 10.96
C SER A 163 -11.96 -2.81 11.23
N ALA A 164 -12.14 -3.17 12.49
CA ALA A 164 -12.98 -4.30 12.87
C ALA A 164 -13.70 -4.08 14.21
N ILE A 165 -14.89 -4.67 14.32
CA ILE A 165 -15.62 -4.85 15.58
C ILE A 165 -15.57 -6.34 15.91
N VAL A 166 -15.04 -6.66 17.08
CA VAL A 166 -14.82 -8.04 17.52
C VAL A 166 -15.44 -8.21 18.90
N THR A 167 -16.18 -9.30 19.10
CA THR A 167 -16.63 -9.71 20.43
C THR A 167 -15.67 -10.74 21.00
N VAL A 168 -15.65 -10.78 22.33
CA VAL A 168 -14.90 -11.78 23.07
C VAL A 168 -15.88 -12.58 23.89
N ASP A 169 -15.76 -13.91 23.86
CA ASP A 169 -16.51 -14.76 24.77
C ASP A 169 -16.01 -14.55 26.21
N PRO A 170 -16.86 -14.12 27.17
CA PRO A 170 -16.46 -13.99 28.57
C PRO A 170 -15.96 -15.31 29.18
N ALA A 171 -16.45 -16.46 28.71
CA ALA A 171 -16.03 -17.79 29.16
C ALA A 171 -14.72 -18.25 28.49
N ASN A 172 -14.38 -17.66 27.33
CA ASN A 172 -13.11 -17.89 26.65
C ASN A 172 -12.54 -16.57 26.07
N PRO A 173 -11.82 -15.78 26.89
CA PRO A 173 -11.33 -14.46 26.49
C PRO A 173 -10.37 -14.44 25.30
N THR A 174 -9.88 -15.63 24.89
CA THR A 174 -8.98 -15.83 23.76
C THR A 174 -9.71 -16.09 22.45
N GLN A 175 -11.00 -16.41 22.51
CA GLN A 175 -11.84 -16.63 21.34
C GLN A 175 -12.51 -15.32 20.94
N GLU A 176 -12.05 -14.79 19.82
CA GLU A 176 -12.59 -13.59 19.18
C GLU A 176 -13.58 -13.98 18.10
N THR A 177 -14.79 -13.43 18.17
CA THR A 177 -15.79 -13.54 17.11
C THR A 177 -15.85 -12.21 16.38
N VAL A 178 -15.50 -12.24 15.09
CA VAL A 178 -15.52 -11.04 14.25
C VAL A 178 -16.96 -10.73 13.85
N LEU A 179 -17.42 -9.52 14.10
CA LEU A 179 -18.74 -9.05 13.66
C LEU A 179 -18.65 -8.30 12.34
N VAL A 180 -17.66 -7.43 12.20
CA VAL A 180 -17.51 -6.54 11.06
C VAL A 180 -16.04 -6.32 10.75
N ILE A 181 -15.69 -6.30 9.47
CA ILE A 181 -14.41 -5.78 8.97
C ILE A 181 -14.69 -4.77 7.86
N ALA A 182 -14.26 -3.53 8.08
CA ALA A 182 -14.22 -2.50 7.04
C ALA A 182 -12.83 -2.49 6.40
N GLY A 183 -12.77 -2.83 5.11
CA GLY A 183 -11.53 -2.92 4.34
C GLY A 183 -10.82 -1.57 4.19
N GLY A 184 -9.50 -1.60 4.13
CA GLY A 184 -8.65 -0.46 3.82
C GLY A 184 -8.51 -0.22 2.31
N GLY A 185 -8.28 1.02 1.92
CA GLY A 185 -8.06 1.40 0.52
C GLY A 185 -6.64 1.08 0.02
N GLY A 186 -6.49 0.92 -1.29
CA GLY A 186 -5.20 0.69 -1.94
C GLY A 186 -4.35 1.96 -2.07
N GLY A 187 -3.03 1.83 -2.09
CA GLY A 187 -2.11 2.96 -2.25
C GLY A 187 -2.09 3.52 -3.68
N ALA A 188 -1.79 4.82 -3.82
CA ALA A 188 -1.68 5.49 -5.12
C ALA A 188 -0.32 5.27 -5.79
N GLY A 189 -0.32 5.12 -7.11
CA GLY A 189 0.86 5.06 -7.96
C GLY A 189 1.55 6.42 -8.15
N VAL A 190 2.75 6.38 -8.74
CA VAL A 190 3.56 7.56 -9.07
C VAL A 190 4.28 7.36 -10.40
N ARG A 191 4.70 8.48 -10.99
CA ARG A 191 5.70 8.52 -12.06
C ARG A 191 6.97 9.27 -11.66
N GLY A 192 8.08 8.88 -12.28
CA GLY A 192 9.30 9.68 -12.36
C GLY A 192 10.02 9.45 -13.68
N THR A 193 10.82 10.43 -14.09
CA THR A 193 11.66 10.36 -15.28
C THR A 193 13.03 10.96 -14.94
N ALA A 194 14.09 10.39 -15.51
CA ALA A 194 15.44 10.94 -15.53
C ALA A 194 15.94 10.87 -16.98
N ASP A 195 16.37 12.01 -17.52
CA ASP A 195 16.74 12.14 -18.92
C ASP A 195 18.09 12.85 -19.05
N ASP A 196 18.88 12.47 -20.05
CA ASP A 196 20.15 13.08 -20.38
C ASP A 196 20.24 13.30 -21.91
N SER A 197 20.46 14.56 -22.32
CA SER A 197 20.50 14.96 -23.73
C SER A 197 21.64 15.92 -24.07
N ARG A 198 22.08 15.82 -25.33
CA ARG A 198 23.19 16.58 -25.90
C ARG A 198 22.70 17.58 -26.95
N ASN A 199 22.16 18.74 -26.56
CA ASN A 199 22.40 20.05 -27.23
C ASN A 199 21.42 21.14 -26.78
N THR A 200 21.96 22.18 -26.14
CA THR A 200 21.25 23.40 -25.76
C THR A 200 21.05 24.40 -26.91
N SER A 201 21.68 24.21 -28.08
CA SER A 201 21.66 25.17 -29.20
C SER A 201 20.66 24.84 -30.32
N ASP A 202 20.25 23.57 -30.49
CA ASP A 202 19.57 23.11 -31.72
C ASP A 202 18.13 22.61 -31.49
N HIS A 203 17.65 22.66 -30.24
CA HIS A 203 16.31 22.19 -29.86
C HIS A 203 16.02 20.68 -30.13
N LYS A 204 17.05 19.84 -30.32
CA LYS A 204 16.88 18.38 -30.38
C LYS A 204 16.67 17.85 -28.94
N ARG A 205 15.48 17.29 -28.67
CA ARG A 205 14.93 16.97 -27.33
C ARG A 205 15.32 15.60 -26.76
N ASP A 206 15.24 15.53 -25.43
CA ASP A 206 15.36 14.39 -24.51
C ASP A 206 14.61 13.12 -24.95
N ALA A 207 15.09 11.95 -24.51
CA ALA A 207 14.39 10.67 -24.61
C ALA A 207 13.38 10.51 -23.45
N SER A 208 12.39 11.41 -23.39
CA SER A 208 11.53 11.58 -22.22
C SER A 208 10.12 11.03 -22.39
N TRP A 209 9.41 10.94 -21.26
CA TRP A 209 7.96 10.70 -21.23
C TRP A 209 7.23 12.02 -21.45
N ALA A 210 6.05 12.00 -22.08
CA ALA A 210 5.17 13.16 -22.06
C ALA A 210 3.71 12.73 -21.89
N GLY A 211 2.92 13.62 -21.27
CA GLY A 211 1.56 13.31 -20.86
C GLY A 211 1.30 13.89 -19.48
N SER A 212 0.19 14.60 -19.33
CA SER A 212 -0.26 15.13 -18.04
C SER A 212 -1.22 14.17 -17.32
N TYR A 213 -1.66 13.11 -18.00
CA TYR A 213 -2.74 12.25 -17.54
C TYR A 213 -2.19 10.94 -16.98
N PHE A 214 -2.32 10.76 -15.67
CA PHE A 214 -1.86 9.57 -14.96
C PHE A 214 -3.00 8.98 -14.14
N GLU A 215 -3.34 7.72 -14.42
CA GLU A 215 -4.49 7.03 -13.84
C GLU A 215 -4.13 6.02 -12.74
N GLY A 216 -2.91 6.04 -12.18
CA GLY A 216 -2.45 5.04 -11.19
C GLY A 216 -3.14 5.06 -9.82
N GLY A 217 -4.43 5.35 -9.74
CA GLY A 217 -5.22 5.44 -8.51
C GLY A 217 -5.33 4.14 -7.74
N GLY A 218 -5.34 4.23 -6.41
CA GLY A 218 -5.59 3.08 -5.54
C GLY A 218 -7.05 2.62 -5.60
N GLY A 219 -7.29 1.34 -5.34
CA GLY A 219 -8.62 0.77 -5.34
C GLY A 219 -9.44 1.15 -4.11
N ASP A 220 -10.71 1.52 -4.34
CA ASP A 220 -11.69 1.80 -3.28
C ASP A 220 -12.27 0.51 -2.71
N SER A 221 -12.35 0.41 -1.39
CA SER A 221 -13.06 -0.69 -0.73
C SER A 221 -14.55 -0.37 -0.63
N SER A 222 -15.40 -1.24 -1.17
CA SER A 222 -16.87 -1.16 -1.11
C SER A 222 -17.54 -2.53 -1.32
N GLU A 223 -18.86 -2.61 -1.24
CA GLU A 223 -19.64 -3.86 -1.43
C GLU A 223 -19.59 -4.42 -2.85
N TYR A 224 -19.63 -3.53 -3.85
CA TYR A 224 -19.92 -3.88 -5.24
C TYR A 224 -18.70 -3.79 -6.16
N ASN A 225 -17.60 -3.20 -5.70
CA ASN A 225 -16.38 -3.12 -6.47
C ASN A 225 -15.38 -4.13 -5.93
N HIS A 226 -14.76 -4.89 -6.82
CA HIS A 226 -13.56 -5.68 -6.53
C HIS A 226 -12.35 -4.82 -6.10
N GLY A 227 -12.55 -3.52 -5.90
CA GLY A 227 -11.60 -2.55 -5.38
C GLY A 227 -10.25 -2.63 -6.06
N GLU A 228 -10.25 -2.76 -7.38
CA GLU A 228 -9.04 -2.85 -8.16
C GLU A 228 -8.32 -1.50 -8.17
N GLY A 229 -7.00 -1.53 -8.04
CA GLY A 229 -6.15 -0.41 -8.35
C GLY A 229 -6.26 -0.12 -9.85
N MET A 230 -6.27 1.17 -10.18
CA MET A 230 -6.31 1.62 -11.56
C MET A 230 -4.94 1.39 -12.22
N TYR A 231 -4.98 1.11 -13.53
CA TYR A 231 -3.77 0.99 -14.33
C TYR A 231 -3.12 2.37 -14.50
N ALA A 232 -1.81 2.39 -14.72
CA ALA A 232 -1.10 3.56 -15.18
C ALA A 232 -0.75 3.40 -16.66
N GLY A 233 -1.33 4.22 -17.51
CA GLY A 233 -1.12 4.20 -18.95
C GLY A 233 -0.42 5.46 -19.47
N GLU A 234 0.51 5.34 -20.41
CA GLU A 234 1.25 6.49 -20.95
C GLU A 234 1.60 6.39 -22.41
N GLU A 235 1.61 7.56 -23.06
CA GLU A 235 2.10 7.74 -24.41
C GLU A 235 3.58 8.10 -24.40
N PHE A 236 4.32 7.55 -25.36
CA PHE A 236 5.74 7.84 -25.54
C PHE A 236 5.92 8.78 -26.72
N TYR A 237 6.77 9.78 -26.57
CA TYR A 237 7.08 10.70 -27.66
C TYR A 237 8.50 10.44 -28.17
N GLY A 238 8.59 9.94 -29.40
CA GLY A 238 9.86 9.74 -30.09
C GLY A 238 10.33 10.95 -30.92
N TYR A 239 9.48 11.96 -31.14
CA TYR A 239 9.81 13.07 -32.04
C TYR A 239 8.98 14.35 -31.83
N ARG A 240 9.64 15.51 -31.89
CA ARG A 240 9.02 16.83 -32.14
C ARG A 240 9.67 17.41 -33.39
N ASP A 241 8.95 17.44 -34.51
CA ASP A 241 9.34 18.34 -35.60
C ASP A 241 8.92 19.77 -35.24
N ARG A 242 9.44 20.74 -36.00
CA ARG A 242 8.91 22.09 -36.20
C ARG A 242 7.38 22.13 -36.47
N TYR A 243 6.73 21.01 -36.78
CA TYR A 243 5.30 20.89 -37.12
C TYR A 243 4.41 20.06 -36.18
N GLY A 244 4.92 19.40 -35.12
CA GLY A 244 4.05 18.65 -34.19
C GLY A 244 4.70 17.44 -33.51
N TYR A 245 3.98 16.90 -32.53
CA TYR A 245 4.31 15.69 -31.78
C TYR A 245 4.00 14.44 -32.60
N TYR A 246 4.87 13.43 -32.61
CA TYR A 246 4.45 12.07 -32.95
C TYR A 246 3.88 11.43 -31.69
N TYR A 247 2.56 11.24 -31.66
CA TYR A 247 1.89 10.40 -30.67
C TYR A 247 2.35 8.96 -30.88
N GLY A 248 3.09 8.42 -29.91
CA GLY A 248 3.52 7.02 -29.90
C GLY A 248 2.64 6.16 -29.00
N GLU A 249 2.69 4.86 -29.28
CA GLU A 249 1.96 3.78 -28.62
C GLU A 249 1.96 3.86 -27.07
N LYS A 250 0.94 3.28 -26.45
CA LYS A 250 0.70 3.35 -25.00
C LYS A 250 1.41 2.22 -24.25
N VAL A 251 2.19 2.52 -23.19
CA VAL A 251 2.56 1.51 -22.18
C VAL A 251 1.50 1.49 -21.10
N VAL A 252 1.12 0.29 -20.67
CA VAL A 252 0.16 0.11 -19.57
C VAL A 252 0.82 -0.71 -18.46
N VAL A 253 0.81 -0.17 -17.24
CA VAL A 253 1.17 -0.92 -16.03
C VAL A 253 -0.08 -1.13 -15.20
N ASN A 254 -0.45 -2.41 -15.05
CA ASN A 254 -1.69 -2.78 -14.41
C ASN A 254 -1.67 -2.52 -12.90
N GLY A 255 -2.82 -2.13 -12.36
CA GLY A 255 -3.05 -2.01 -10.93
C GLY A 255 -3.28 -3.37 -10.26
N GLY A 256 -3.23 -3.38 -8.94
CA GLY A 256 -3.48 -4.55 -8.12
C GLY A 256 -4.96 -4.89 -8.04
N LYS A 257 -5.29 -6.17 -7.80
CA LYS A 257 -6.66 -6.63 -7.57
C LYS A 257 -7.02 -6.49 -6.10
N GLY A 258 -8.27 -6.13 -5.79
CA GLY A 258 -8.73 -6.11 -4.41
C GLY A 258 -8.98 -7.53 -3.87
N GLY A 259 -9.00 -7.64 -2.54
CA GLY A 259 -9.41 -8.87 -1.86
C GLY A 259 -10.92 -9.03 -1.84
N PHE A 260 -11.41 -10.27 -1.89
CA PHE A 260 -12.84 -10.55 -1.93
C PHE A 260 -13.16 -11.92 -1.32
N ASN A 261 -14.27 -12.01 -0.57
CA ASN A 261 -14.73 -13.26 0.07
C ASN A 261 -13.65 -13.99 0.88
N GLY A 262 -12.75 -13.25 1.52
CA GLY A 262 -11.67 -13.82 2.31
C GLY A 262 -10.48 -14.31 1.49
N GLU A 263 -10.52 -14.19 0.16
CA GLU A 263 -9.35 -14.40 -0.68
C GLU A 263 -8.61 -13.09 -0.91
N GLY A 264 -7.29 -13.16 -0.85
CA GLY A 264 -6.40 -12.07 -1.22
C GLY A 264 -6.42 -11.80 -2.73
N GLY A 265 -6.23 -10.54 -3.09
CA GLY A 265 -6.12 -10.10 -4.49
C GLY A 265 -4.92 -10.74 -5.19
N LYS A 266 -5.09 -11.15 -6.45
CA LYS A 266 -4.16 -12.04 -7.19
C LYS A 266 -2.92 -11.35 -7.82
N GLY A 267 -2.53 -10.16 -7.35
CA GLY A 267 -1.45 -9.38 -7.96
C GLY A 267 -1.90 -8.58 -9.18
N SER A 268 -0.99 -7.84 -9.80
CA SER A 268 -1.25 -7.16 -11.08
C SER A 268 -0.95 -8.08 -12.26
N GLU A 269 -1.59 -7.83 -13.39
CA GLU A 269 -1.13 -8.40 -14.67
C GLU A 269 0.23 -7.81 -15.09
N PRO A 270 0.99 -8.49 -15.97
CA PRO A 270 2.21 -7.93 -16.56
C PRO A 270 1.97 -6.58 -17.24
N ALA A 271 3.01 -5.75 -17.32
CA ALA A 271 2.93 -4.51 -18.08
C ALA A 271 2.84 -4.79 -19.59
N GLU A 272 2.03 -4.01 -20.29
CA GLU A 272 1.94 -4.01 -21.74
C GLU A 272 2.93 -2.99 -22.29
N ILE A 273 3.96 -3.48 -22.98
CA ILE A 273 5.03 -2.66 -23.56
C ILE A 273 4.92 -2.76 -25.08
N PRO A 274 4.74 -1.64 -25.82
CA PRO A 274 4.66 -1.68 -27.27
C PRO A 274 6.02 -2.08 -27.86
N THR A 275 6.01 -2.75 -29.01
CA THR A 275 7.24 -2.99 -29.79
C THR A 275 7.38 -1.86 -30.80
N ILE A 276 8.30 -0.92 -30.55
CA ILE A 276 8.51 0.25 -31.42
C ILE A 276 9.95 0.22 -31.95
N ASP A 277 10.13 0.41 -33.25
CA ASP A 277 11.39 0.78 -33.89
C ASP A 277 11.29 2.30 -34.15
N PRO A 278 12.18 3.19 -33.66
CA PRO A 278 13.54 3.02 -33.12
C PRO A 278 13.69 2.75 -31.60
N LEU A 279 12.60 2.71 -30.82
CA LEU A 279 12.64 2.61 -29.36
C LEU A 279 12.84 1.15 -28.90
N VAL A 280 14.08 0.71 -28.76
CA VAL A 280 14.35 -0.65 -28.31
C VAL A 280 14.15 -0.78 -26.79
N PHE A 281 13.01 -1.34 -26.38
CA PHE A 281 12.62 -1.52 -24.96
C PHE A 281 13.18 -2.79 -24.28
N LYS A 282 14.12 -3.47 -24.93
CA LYS A 282 14.73 -4.72 -24.44
C LYS A 282 16.10 -4.44 -23.85
N THR A 283 16.64 -5.38 -23.08
CA THR A 283 18.06 -5.35 -22.74
C THR A 283 18.86 -5.47 -24.04
N VAL A 284 19.58 -4.41 -24.40
CA VAL A 284 20.38 -4.33 -25.62
C VAL A 284 21.76 -3.89 -25.23
N ASP A 285 22.75 -4.68 -25.62
CA ASP A 285 24.16 -4.28 -25.65
C ASP A 285 24.52 -4.03 -27.11
N GLN A 286 24.28 -2.81 -27.59
CA GLN A 286 24.79 -2.35 -28.88
C GLN A 286 25.99 -1.48 -28.58
N THR A 287 27.13 -1.67 -29.25
CA THR A 287 28.17 -0.65 -29.15
C THR A 287 27.64 0.60 -29.86
N PRO A 288 27.33 1.73 -29.17
CA PRO A 288 27.80 2.13 -27.83
C PRO A 288 26.70 2.50 -26.80
N VAL A 289 25.54 1.85 -26.79
CA VAL A 289 24.46 2.01 -25.79
C VAL A 289 24.10 0.68 -25.13
N THR A 290 24.00 0.71 -23.80
CA THR A 290 23.39 -0.36 -23.00
C THR A 290 22.11 0.14 -22.35
N ILE A 291 21.00 -0.59 -22.54
CA ILE A 291 19.72 -0.35 -21.88
C ILE A 291 19.34 -1.57 -21.04
N ARG A 292 18.78 -1.33 -19.84
CA ARG A 292 18.09 -2.30 -19.01
C ARG A 292 16.70 -1.79 -18.65
N THR A 293 15.71 -2.60 -18.97
CA THR A 293 14.29 -2.42 -18.61
C THR A 293 13.85 -3.55 -17.70
N MET A 294 13.02 -3.24 -16.71
CA MET A 294 12.45 -4.22 -15.79
C MET A 294 10.99 -3.92 -15.52
N SER A 295 10.15 -4.95 -15.60
CA SER A 295 8.76 -4.92 -15.14
C SER A 295 8.58 -5.95 -14.03
N THR A 296 7.77 -5.63 -13.04
CA THR A 296 7.42 -6.56 -11.96
C THR A 296 5.93 -6.49 -11.66
N THR A 297 5.27 -7.65 -11.67
CA THR A 297 3.86 -7.79 -11.32
C THR A 297 3.66 -7.61 -9.82
N GLY A 298 2.51 -7.06 -9.42
CA GLY A 298 2.15 -6.88 -8.02
C GLY A 298 2.14 -8.18 -7.22
N GLY A 299 2.46 -8.08 -5.92
CA GLY A 299 2.36 -9.18 -4.96
C GLY A 299 0.93 -9.48 -4.56
N ILE A 300 0.69 -10.72 -4.10
CA ILE A 300 -0.63 -11.24 -3.72
C ILE A 300 -0.99 -10.80 -2.28
N GLY A 301 -2.24 -10.39 -2.07
CA GLY A 301 -2.75 -10.04 -0.74
C GLY A 301 -2.94 -11.25 0.17
N GLY A 302 -3.04 -11.05 1.49
CA GLY A 302 -3.31 -12.13 2.43
C GLY A 302 -4.74 -12.67 2.34
N ASP A 303 -4.96 -13.90 2.85
CA ASP A 303 -6.28 -14.51 2.97
C ASP A 303 -6.86 -14.36 4.39
N GLY A 304 -8.18 -14.52 4.50
CA GLY A 304 -8.91 -14.62 5.77
C GLY A 304 -9.37 -13.29 6.36
N LEU A 305 -9.97 -13.38 7.56
CA LEU A 305 -10.59 -12.25 8.29
C LEU A 305 -9.59 -11.17 8.71
N ARG A 306 -8.32 -11.54 8.90
CA ARG A 306 -7.27 -10.62 9.36
C ARG A 306 -6.19 -10.44 8.30
N ALA A 307 -6.60 -10.38 7.04
CA ALA A 307 -5.65 -10.35 5.93
C ALA A 307 -4.88 -9.03 5.87
N HIS A 308 -3.59 -9.16 5.56
CA HIS A 308 -2.72 -8.05 5.25
C HIS A 308 -2.81 -7.69 3.77
N GLY A 309 -2.70 -6.40 3.47
CA GLY A 309 -2.46 -5.96 2.10
C GLY A 309 -1.04 -6.34 1.65
N ALA A 310 -0.86 -6.62 0.37
CA ALA A 310 0.45 -6.98 -0.16
C ALA A 310 1.41 -5.80 -0.17
N ASP A 311 2.66 -6.04 0.22
CA ASP A 311 3.74 -5.06 0.04
C ASP A 311 3.97 -4.76 -1.44
N GLY A 312 4.36 -3.53 -1.73
CA GLY A 312 4.78 -3.06 -3.03
C GLY A 312 5.98 -3.85 -3.55
N VAL A 313 6.01 -4.07 -4.85
CA VAL A 313 7.12 -4.72 -5.57
C VAL A 313 8.02 -3.66 -6.17
N ALA A 314 9.27 -3.99 -6.52
CA ALA A 314 10.19 -3.00 -7.07
C ALA A 314 10.67 -3.37 -8.48
N ALA A 315 10.90 -2.34 -9.30
CA ALA A 315 11.62 -2.45 -10.55
C ALA A 315 12.76 -1.44 -10.60
N TYR A 316 13.78 -1.78 -11.37
CA TYR A 316 14.90 -0.87 -11.63
C TYR A 316 15.42 -1.04 -13.05
N GLY A 317 16.02 0.03 -13.56
CA GLY A 317 16.56 0.06 -14.90
C GLY A 317 17.66 1.12 -15.01
N TYR A 318 18.42 1.02 -16.09
CA TYR A 318 19.42 2.02 -16.44
C TYR A 318 19.58 2.09 -17.95
N ALA A 319 20.03 3.23 -18.44
CA ALA A 319 20.54 3.38 -19.78
C ALA A 319 21.87 4.13 -19.69
N TYR A 320 22.88 3.69 -20.44
CA TYR A 320 24.11 4.45 -20.57
C TYR A 320 24.71 4.34 -21.96
N SER A 321 25.42 5.38 -22.39
CA SER A 321 26.11 5.43 -23.67
C SER A 321 27.56 5.81 -23.51
N THR A 322 28.44 5.03 -24.14
CA THR A 322 29.89 5.29 -24.22
C THR A 322 30.29 5.92 -25.55
N HIS A 323 29.33 6.45 -26.33
CA HIS A 323 29.63 7.04 -27.62
C HIS A 323 30.53 8.27 -27.41
N LYS A 324 31.66 8.32 -28.11
CA LYS A 324 32.49 9.54 -28.18
C LYS A 324 31.82 10.52 -29.10
N PHE A 325 31.55 11.69 -28.58
CA PHE A 325 30.71 12.66 -29.22
C PHE A 325 31.60 13.86 -29.57
N TYR A 326 31.94 13.98 -30.86
CA TYR A 326 32.86 14.93 -31.54
C TYR A 326 34.24 14.35 -31.94
N ASP A 327 34.72 14.79 -33.11
CA ASP A 327 36.11 14.65 -33.64
C ASP A 327 37.08 15.67 -32.99
N ASP A 328 36.67 16.28 -31.87
CA ASP A 328 37.50 17.26 -31.19
C ASP A 328 38.50 16.51 -30.30
N ALA A 329 39.80 16.68 -30.56
CA ALA A 329 40.87 15.93 -29.89
C ALA A 329 40.91 16.17 -28.36
N ASP A 330 40.20 17.21 -27.89
CA ASP A 330 40.08 17.62 -26.50
C ASP A 330 38.69 17.33 -25.89
N ALA A 331 37.75 16.73 -26.63
CA ALA A 331 36.44 16.35 -26.08
C ALA A 331 36.62 15.19 -25.06
N SER A 332 36.36 15.47 -23.78
CA SER A 332 36.38 14.43 -22.76
C SER A 332 35.32 13.37 -23.05
N GLU A 333 35.70 12.10 -23.01
CA GLU A 333 34.82 10.94 -23.05
C GLU A 333 33.86 10.99 -21.85
N TYR A 334 32.70 11.65 -22.02
CA TYR A 334 31.67 11.74 -20.99
C TYR A 334 30.67 10.62 -21.23
N VAL A 335 30.69 9.61 -20.37
CA VAL A 335 29.69 8.54 -20.40
C VAL A 335 28.38 9.13 -19.86
N HIS A 336 27.35 9.12 -20.69
CA HIS A 336 26.00 9.52 -20.30
C HIS A 336 25.32 8.34 -19.65
N ALA A 337 24.73 8.53 -18.47
CA ALA A 337 24.03 7.45 -17.77
C ALA A 337 22.82 7.98 -17.01
N VAL A 338 21.71 7.27 -17.13
CA VAL A 338 20.47 7.51 -16.40
C VAL A 338 19.99 6.24 -15.74
N SER A 339 19.32 6.37 -14.60
CA SER A 339 18.82 5.23 -13.84
C SER A 339 17.49 5.50 -13.16
N GLY A 340 16.76 4.41 -12.90
CA GLY A 340 15.42 4.46 -12.34
C GLY A 340 15.25 3.33 -11.35
N TYR A 341 14.75 3.66 -10.16
CA TYR A 341 14.29 2.70 -9.17
C TYR A 341 12.91 3.11 -8.69
N ALA A 342 11.99 2.15 -8.63
CA ALA A 342 10.65 2.40 -8.16
C ALA A 342 10.12 1.24 -7.33
N VAL A 343 9.36 1.56 -6.28
CA VAL A 343 8.54 0.60 -5.53
C VAL A 343 7.07 0.92 -5.77
N SER A 344 6.30 -0.09 -6.16
CA SER A 344 4.87 0.03 -6.40
C SER A 344 4.09 0.32 -5.12
N PRO A 345 2.82 0.75 -5.23
CA PRO A 345 1.96 0.98 -4.08
C PRO A 345 1.54 -0.33 -3.41
N GLY A 346 1.34 -0.28 -2.09
CA GLY A 346 0.84 -1.41 -1.32
C GLY A 346 -0.68 -1.59 -1.44
N GLY A 347 -1.15 -2.83 -1.23
CA GLY A 347 -2.58 -3.13 -1.16
C GLY A 347 -3.21 -2.80 0.19
N GLY A 348 -4.52 -2.59 0.23
CA GLY A 348 -5.29 -2.37 1.47
C GLY A 348 -5.55 -3.65 2.25
N ALA A 349 -5.73 -3.57 3.57
CA ALA A 349 -6.04 -4.72 4.42
C ALA A 349 -7.54 -5.02 4.53
N GLY A 350 -7.96 -6.23 4.91
CA GLY A 350 -9.39 -6.56 5.01
C GLY A 350 -9.73 -8.03 5.23
N TYR A 351 -10.95 -8.42 4.86
CA TYR A 351 -11.37 -9.82 4.70
C TYR A 351 -10.95 -10.31 3.31
N GLY A 352 -9.73 -10.83 3.22
CA GLY A 352 -8.96 -10.84 1.97
C GLY A 352 -8.29 -9.49 1.77
N GLY A 353 -6.95 -9.49 1.67
CA GLY A 353 -6.15 -8.29 1.47
C GLY A 353 -6.05 -7.92 0.00
N GLY A 354 -5.97 -6.63 -0.30
CA GLY A 354 -5.65 -6.15 -1.64
C GLY A 354 -4.23 -6.49 -2.05
N SER A 355 -4.03 -6.72 -3.34
CA SER A 355 -2.72 -6.93 -3.94
C SER A 355 -1.99 -5.60 -4.16
N SER A 356 -0.67 -5.62 -4.35
CA SER A 356 0.07 -4.42 -4.75
C SER A 356 -0.08 -4.15 -6.24
N GLY A 357 0.22 -2.92 -6.66
CA GLY A 357 0.26 -2.55 -8.07
C GLY A 357 1.49 -3.10 -8.78
N GLY A 358 1.46 -3.19 -10.11
CA GLY A 358 2.64 -3.47 -10.92
C GLY A 358 3.58 -2.26 -10.99
N VAL A 359 4.83 -2.48 -11.37
CA VAL A 359 5.82 -1.43 -11.57
C VAL A 359 6.71 -1.73 -12.78
N LEU A 360 7.08 -0.68 -13.49
CA LEU A 360 7.97 -0.70 -14.66
C LEU A 360 9.06 0.36 -14.49
N ALA A 361 10.30 -0.04 -14.74
CA ALA A 361 11.43 0.83 -15.02
C ALA A 361 11.85 0.62 -16.47
N LEU A 362 11.71 1.65 -17.30
CA LEU A 362 11.83 1.59 -18.75
C LEU A 362 12.97 2.48 -19.22
N GLY A 363 13.99 1.85 -19.80
CA GLY A 363 15.06 2.57 -20.48
C GLY A 363 14.68 2.95 -21.91
N MET A 364 15.17 4.10 -22.33
CA MET A 364 14.85 4.74 -23.60
C MET A 364 16.13 5.25 -24.25
N GLN A 365 16.23 5.09 -25.56
CA GLN A 365 17.27 5.74 -26.37
C GLN A 365 16.63 6.41 -27.57
N ARG A 366 17.33 7.41 -28.10
CA ARG A 366 16.98 8.07 -29.34
C ARG A 366 18.20 8.19 -30.25
N PHE A 367 18.04 7.79 -31.52
CA PHE A 367 19.09 7.85 -32.53
C PHE A 367 18.68 8.67 -33.76
N ASP A 368 19.67 9.15 -34.50
CA ASP A 368 19.51 9.81 -35.79
C ASP A 368 19.38 8.74 -36.88
N GLU A 369 18.22 8.67 -37.55
CA GLU A 369 17.96 7.66 -38.59
C GLU A 369 18.92 7.74 -39.78
N TYR A 370 19.55 8.90 -40.02
CA TYR A 370 20.48 9.10 -41.13
C TYR A 370 21.91 8.68 -40.80
N SER A 371 22.38 8.94 -39.58
CA SER A 371 23.76 8.60 -39.18
C SER A 371 23.86 7.33 -38.34
N GLY A 372 22.77 6.87 -37.74
CA GLY A 372 22.74 5.78 -36.76
C GLY A 372 23.25 6.19 -35.37
N ASP A 373 23.60 7.47 -35.16
CA ASP A 373 24.16 7.95 -33.90
C ASP A 373 23.09 8.16 -32.84
N VAL A 374 23.35 7.71 -31.63
CA VAL A 374 22.51 8.00 -30.46
C VAL A 374 22.77 9.42 -29.99
N TYR A 375 21.74 10.17 -29.58
CA TYR A 375 21.93 11.55 -29.08
C TYR A 375 21.19 11.87 -27.79
N ALA A 376 20.33 10.97 -27.29
CA ALA A 376 19.70 11.09 -25.98
C ALA A 376 19.39 9.71 -25.39
N ILE A 377 19.47 9.64 -24.07
CA ILE A 377 19.04 8.49 -23.26
C ILE A 377 18.08 8.97 -22.18
N GLY A 378 17.19 8.08 -21.77
CA GLY A 378 16.17 8.39 -20.78
C GLY A 378 15.76 7.17 -19.99
N MET A 379 15.18 7.44 -18.83
CA MET A 379 14.66 6.43 -17.93
C MET A 379 13.34 6.91 -17.37
N GLY A 380 12.30 6.10 -17.52
CA GLY A 380 11.04 6.35 -16.85
C GLY A 380 10.61 5.22 -15.95
N VAL A 381 9.96 5.59 -14.85
CA VAL A 381 9.38 4.67 -13.89
C VAL A 381 7.90 4.99 -13.71
N THR A 382 7.05 3.97 -13.82
CA THR A 382 5.60 4.10 -13.63
C THR A 382 5.04 2.86 -12.94
N MET A 383 3.91 3.01 -12.27
CA MET A 383 3.31 1.97 -11.47
C MET A 383 1.78 2.10 -11.46
N GLY A 384 1.09 0.96 -11.46
CA GLY A 384 -0.36 0.91 -11.21
C GLY A 384 -0.67 1.11 -9.73
N GLY A 385 -1.93 1.40 -9.40
CA GLY A 385 -2.38 1.53 -8.00
C GLY A 385 -2.46 0.18 -7.28
N GLY A 386 -2.48 0.20 -5.95
CA GLY A 386 -2.74 -0.99 -5.14
C GLY A 386 -4.24 -1.34 -5.11
N GLY A 387 -4.57 -2.61 -4.94
CA GLY A 387 -5.94 -3.06 -4.71
C GLY A 387 -6.42 -2.80 -3.28
N SER A 388 -7.72 -2.71 -3.07
CA SER A 388 -8.35 -2.53 -1.76
C SER A 388 -8.50 -3.85 -1.00
N GLY A 389 -8.66 -3.81 0.33
CA GLY A 389 -9.06 -4.98 1.10
C GLY A 389 -10.57 -5.21 1.09
N GLY A 390 -10.98 -6.47 1.25
CA GLY A 390 -12.38 -6.87 1.30
C GLY A 390 -13.08 -6.49 2.61
N CYS A 391 -14.40 -6.47 2.59
CA CYS A 391 -15.25 -6.27 3.78
C CYS A 391 -15.83 -7.60 4.26
N TYR A 392 -16.15 -7.68 5.55
CA TYR A 392 -16.89 -8.79 6.14
C TYR A 392 -18.00 -8.28 7.04
N LEU A 393 -19.14 -8.96 6.99
CA LEU A 393 -20.30 -8.70 7.80
C LEU A 393 -20.82 -10.03 8.36
N SER A 394 -20.97 -10.09 9.67
CA SER A 394 -21.56 -11.25 10.34
C SER A 394 -23.04 -11.38 9.96
N PRO A 395 -23.55 -12.61 9.76
CA PRO A 395 -24.99 -12.85 9.59
C PRO A 395 -25.83 -12.44 10.82
N GLU A 396 -25.18 -12.18 11.96
CA GLU A 396 -25.83 -11.75 13.20
C GLU A 396 -26.24 -10.26 13.19
N LEU A 397 -25.83 -9.50 12.19
CA LEU A 397 -26.26 -8.11 12.01
C LEU A 397 -27.75 -8.08 11.64
N ALA A 398 -28.52 -7.23 12.34
CA ALA A 398 -29.94 -7.04 12.05
C ALA A 398 -30.17 -6.25 10.76
N SER A 399 -29.30 -5.29 10.48
CA SER A 399 -29.25 -4.56 9.21
C SER A 399 -27.84 -4.05 8.97
N SER A 400 -27.48 -3.91 7.69
CA SER A 400 -26.17 -3.37 7.32
C SER A 400 -26.19 -2.74 5.94
N TYR A 401 -25.25 -1.82 5.73
CA TYR A 401 -25.00 -1.18 4.45
C TYR A 401 -23.52 -0.87 4.31
N VAL A 402 -22.94 -1.18 3.16
CA VAL A 402 -21.52 -0.96 2.87
C VAL A 402 -21.37 0.03 1.72
N ARG A 403 -20.53 1.04 1.92
CA ARG A 403 -20.11 1.96 0.86
C ARG A 403 -18.64 2.30 1.01
N ARG A 404 -18.05 3.00 0.04
CA ARG A 404 -16.75 3.64 0.25
C ARG A 404 -16.91 4.87 1.14
N THR A 405 -15.85 5.26 1.85
CA THR A 405 -15.82 6.53 2.61
C THR A 405 -15.88 7.75 1.68
N ASP A 406 -16.58 8.81 2.09
CA ASP A 406 -16.70 10.04 1.28
C ASP A 406 -15.39 10.85 1.23
N ILE A 407 -14.58 10.78 2.29
CA ILE A 407 -13.32 11.52 2.43
C ILE A 407 -12.20 10.53 2.74
N PRO A 408 -11.07 10.54 2.00
CA PRO A 408 -9.91 9.73 2.33
C PRO A 408 -9.36 10.13 3.70
N GLY A 409 -9.18 9.16 4.60
CA GLY A 409 -8.70 9.46 5.93
C GLY A 409 -8.45 8.23 6.80
N PRO A 410 -8.04 8.45 8.06
CA PRO A 410 -7.96 7.41 9.06
C PRO A 410 -9.35 6.81 9.35
N GLY A 411 -9.38 5.52 9.67
CA GLY A 411 -10.57 4.81 10.09
C GLY A 411 -11.11 5.33 11.42
N TYR A 412 -12.42 5.20 11.59
CA TYR A 412 -13.17 5.67 12.76
C TYR A 412 -14.33 4.73 13.07
N LEU A 413 -14.89 4.88 14.28
CA LEU A 413 -16.16 4.29 14.69
C LEU A 413 -17.05 5.38 15.29
N GLU A 414 -18.26 5.51 14.77
CA GLU A 414 -19.36 6.21 15.42
C GLU A 414 -20.35 5.16 15.94
N TYR A 415 -20.82 5.30 17.17
CA TYR A 415 -21.74 4.33 17.78
C TYR A 415 -22.80 5.00 18.65
N ASP A 416 -23.93 4.30 18.80
CA ASP A 416 -25.05 4.69 19.65
C ASP A 416 -25.76 3.45 20.24
N PHE A 417 -25.72 3.31 21.55
CA PHE A 417 -26.43 2.30 22.36
C PHE A 417 -27.82 2.75 22.84
N CYS A 418 -28.12 4.05 22.76
CA CYS A 418 -29.41 4.64 23.12
C CYS A 418 -30.43 4.52 21.97
N PHE A 419 -30.04 3.96 20.82
CA PHE A 419 -30.90 3.74 19.68
C PHE A 419 -32.00 2.69 19.98
N VAL A 420 -33.26 3.05 19.72
CA VAL A 420 -34.41 2.14 19.75
C VAL A 420 -34.87 1.92 18.30
N PRO A 421 -34.88 0.66 17.80
CA PRO A 421 -35.38 0.35 16.46
C PRO A 421 -36.84 0.80 16.30
N GLY A 422 -37.19 1.33 15.13
CA GLY A 422 -38.60 1.57 14.79
C GLY A 422 -39.36 0.23 14.68
N PRO A 423 -40.69 0.23 14.82
CA PRO A 423 -41.51 -0.98 14.72
C PRO A 423 -41.44 -1.71 13.36
N ASP A 424 -40.79 -1.14 12.35
CA ASP A 424 -40.67 -1.70 10.99
C ASP A 424 -39.21 -2.08 10.61
N ASP A 425 -38.24 -1.98 11.54
CA ASP A 425 -36.82 -2.30 11.28
C ASP A 425 -36.45 -3.76 11.67
N GLU A 426 -37.38 -4.56 12.19
CA GLU A 426 -37.22 -6.01 12.34
C GLU A 426 -37.83 -6.72 11.11
N ALA A 427 -36.98 -7.01 10.12
CA ALA A 427 -37.11 -8.06 9.11
C ALA A 427 -38.49 -8.21 8.42
N ASP A 428 -38.62 -7.61 7.24
CA ASP A 428 -39.24 -8.27 6.07
C ASP A 428 -38.96 -7.45 4.80
N GLU A 429 -37.97 -7.86 4.00
CA GLU A 429 -38.13 -8.00 2.54
C GLU A 429 -36.93 -8.74 1.95
N VAL A 430 -37.10 -10.06 1.85
CA VAL A 430 -36.48 -10.86 0.79
C VAL A 430 -37.04 -10.34 -0.54
N MET A 431 -36.22 -9.70 -1.36
CA MET A 431 -36.56 -9.38 -2.74
C MET A 431 -35.51 -10.00 -3.67
N VAL A 432 -35.87 -11.21 -4.09
CA VAL A 432 -35.54 -11.99 -5.32
C VAL A 432 -34.37 -11.53 -6.18
#